data_AF-A0AAN2UEG1-F1
#
_entry.id   AF-A0AAN2UEG1-F1
#
_cell.length_a   1.000
_cell.length_b   1.000
_cell.length_c   1.000
_cell.angle_alpha   90.00
_cell.angle_beta   90.00
_cell.angle_gamma   90.00
#
_symmetry.space_group_name_H-M   'P 1'
#
loop_
_entity.id
_entity.type
_entity.pdbx_description
1 polymer ?
#
loop_
_entity_poly.entity_id
_entity_poly.type
_entity_poly.pdbx_seq_one_letter_code
_entity_poly.pdbx_strand_id
1 'polypeptide(L)'
;MFKTDKRKYLLNFLEEHPNLNSEEKKIISDTVNKMNEPNSLWYKEVKTITNALQKLSMYDKLSDDGKILLKQLNRSDWFYGLYDNIRFFG
;
A
#
# COMPACT_ATOMS: atom_id res chain seq x y z
N MET A 1 -1.70 -12.10 -7.15
CA MET A 1 -2.61 -11.13 -6.50
C MET A 1 -2.84 -9.97 -7.45
N PHE A 2 -4.09 -9.71 -7.84
CA PHE A 2 -4.44 -8.69 -8.84
C PHE A 2 -4.54 -7.29 -8.23
N LYS A 3 -4.49 -6.26 -9.09
CA LYS A 3 -4.68 -4.84 -8.74
C LYS A 3 -5.97 -4.62 -7.92
N THR A 4 -7.04 -5.34 -8.27
CA THR A 4 -8.34 -5.29 -7.57
C THR A 4 -8.28 -5.84 -6.14
N ASP A 5 -7.52 -6.91 -5.90
CA ASP A 5 -7.40 -7.52 -4.57
C ASP A 5 -6.65 -6.59 -3.60
N LYS A 6 -5.61 -5.91 -4.11
CA LYS A 6 -4.82 -4.93 -3.35
C LYS A 6 -5.63 -3.69 -3.00
N ARG A 7 -6.44 -3.22 -3.95
CA ARG A 7 -7.38 -2.13 -3.71
C ARG A 7 -8.40 -2.49 -2.63
N LYS A 8 -9.01 -3.68 -2.72
CA LYS A 8 -9.97 -4.17 -1.72
C LYS A 8 -9.30 -4.30 -0.34
N TYR A 9 -8.08 -4.80 -0.27
CA TYR A 9 -7.33 -4.85 0.98
C TYR A 9 -7.18 -3.46 1.62
N LEU A 10 -6.74 -2.46 0.85
CA LEU A 10 -6.57 -1.09 1.36
C LEU A 10 -7.90 -0.46 1.82
N LEU A 11 -9.00 -0.74 1.11
CA LEU A 11 -10.34 -0.29 1.49
C LEU A 11 -10.82 -0.97 2.78
N ASN A 12 -10.69 -2.29 2.88
CA ASN A 12 -11.05 -3.03 4.08
C ASN A 12 -10.20 -2.56 5.28
N PHE A 13 -8.91 -2.29 5.05
CA PHE A 13 -8.03 -1.79 6.10
C PHE A 13 -8.48 -0.42 6.63
N LEU A 14 -9.01 0.46 5.78
CA LEU A 14 -9.59 1.73 6.22
C LEU A 14 -10.85 1.54 7.08
N GLU A 15 -11.66 0.53 6.78
CA GLU A 15 -12.89 0.22 7.52
C GLU A 15 -12.62 -0.49 8.85
N GLU A 16 -11.65 -1.41 8.87
CA GLU A 16 -11.31 -2.24 10.04
C GLU A 16 -10.43 -1.52 11.07
N HIS A 17 -9.70 -0.47 10.67
CA HIS A 17 -8.75 0.24 11.53
C HIS A 17 -9.16 1.71 11.78
N PRO A 18 -10.11 1.96 12.71
CA PRO A 18 -10.59 3.31 12.99
C PRO A 18 -9.53 4.24 13.60
N ASN A 19 -8.48 3.68 14.23
CA ASN A 19 -7.40 4.42 14.88
C ASN A 19 -6.35 4.96 13.92
N LEU A 20 -6.50 4.71 12.61
CA LEU A 20 -5.67 5.37 11.61
C LEU A 20 -5.81 6.89 11.73
N ASN A 21 -4.66 7.56 11.73
CA ASN A 21 -4.60 9.00 11.79
C ASN A 21 -5.10 9.63 10.48
N SER A 22 -5.40 10.92 10.50
CA SER A 22 -5.91 11.63 9.31
C SER A 22 -4.93 11.62 8.13
N GLU A 23 -3.62 11.62 8.36
CA GLU A 23 -2.60 11.57 7.31
C GLU A 23 -2.54 10.17 6.65
N GLU A 24 -2.62 9.10 7.43
CA GLU A 24 -2.64 7.71 7.00
C GLU A 24 -3.91 7.41 6.19
N LYS A 25 -5.07 7.82 6.71
CA LYS A 25 -6.35 7.70 5.99
C LYS A 25 -6.28 8.39 4.64
N LYS A 26 -5.69 9.59 4.60
CA LYS A 26 -5.50 10.33 3.35
C LYS A 26 -4.55 9.61 2.39
N ILE A 27 -3.40 9.13 2.85
CA ILE A 27 -2.45 8.39 2.02
C ILE A 27 -3.08 7.13 1.43
N ILE A 28 -3.82 6.36 2.23
CA ILE A 28 -4.49 5.13 1.77
C ILE A 28 -5.58 5.48 0.75
N SER A 29 -6.42 6.49 1.03
CA SER A 29 -7.47 6.93 0.11
C SER A 29 -6.90 7.44 -1.21
N ASP A 30 -5.83 8.26 -1.18
CA ASP A 30 -5.16 8.76 -2.38
C ASP A 30 -4.58 7.61 -3.21
N THR A 31 -4.02 6.60 -2.53
CA THR A 31 -3.48 5.40 -3.18
C THR A 31 -4.57 4.57 -3.85
N VAL A 32 -5.71 4.37 -3.17
CA VAL A 32 -6.88 3.66 -3.72
C VAL A 32 -7.44 4.40 -4.95
N ASN A 33 -7.52 5.72 -4.88
CA ASN A 33 -7.97 6.57 -5.98
C ASN A 33 -7.04 6.48 -7.19
N LYS A 34 -5.73 6.59 -6.98
CA LYS A 34 -4.74 6.41 -8.04
C LYS A 34 -4.75 5.01 -8.63
N MET A 35 -4.90 3.98 -7.79
CA MET A 35 -5.11 2.62 -8.27
C MET A 35 -6.40 2.47 -9.09
N ASN A 36 -7.37 3.37 -9.00
CA ASN A 36 -8.54 3.33 -9.86
C ASN A 36 -8.27 3.88 -11.28
N GLU A 37 -7.16 4.61 -11.47
CA GLU A 37 -6.81 5.15 -12.78
C GLU A 37 -6.36 4.03 -13.75
N PRO A 38 -6.81 4.08 -15.02
CA PRO A 38 -6.51 3.04 -16.01
C PRO A 38 -5.01 2.92 -16.31
N ASN A 39 -4.26 4.01 -16.23
CA ASN A 39 -2.81 4.05 -16.50
C ASN A 39 -1.95 3.86 -15.24
N SER A 40 -2.56 3.76 -14.05
CA SER A 40 -1.80 3.59 -12.82
C SER A 40 -1.30 2.16 -12.68
N LEU A 41 0.00 2.06 -12.46
CA LEU A 41 0.70 0.81 -12.20
C LEU A 41 0.62 0.51 -10.70
N TRP A 42 -0.14 -0.52 -10.34
CA TRP A 42 -0.43 -0.85 -8.94
C TRP A 42 0.83 -0.97 -8.06
N TYR A 43 1.94 -1.47 -8.62
CA TYR A 43 3.19 -1.62 -7.87
C TYR A 43 3.86 -0.27 -7.55
N LYS A 44 3.69 0.75 -8.42
CA LYS A 44 4.17 2.10 -8.15
C LYS A 44 3.36 2.72 -7.02
N GLU A 45 2.04 2.50 -7.02
CA GLU A 45 1.17 2.99 -5.97
C GLU A 45 1.49 2.32 -4.64
N VAL A 46 1.64 0.98 -4.61
CA VAL A 46 2.09 0.23 -3.42
C VAL A 46 3.44 0.76 -2.91
N LYS A 47 4.43 0.96 -3.80
CA LYS A 47 5.72 1.53 -3.40
C LYS A 47 5.58 2.95 -2.82
N THR A 48 4.68 3.76 -3.38
CA THR A 48 4.43 5.14 -2.95
C THR A 48 3.82 5.17 -1.56
N ILE A 49 2.79 4.35 -1.28
CA ILE A 49 2.21 4.25 0.06
C ILE A 49 3.21 3.69 1.07
N THR A 50 3.97 2.66 0.72
CA THR A 50 5.03 2.13 1.61
C THR A 50 6.03 3.21 1.98
N ASN A 51 6.51 3.99 1.01
CA ASN A 51 7.44 5.09 1.28
C ASN A 51 6.81 6.21 2.14
N ALA A 52 5.54 6.53 1.91
CA ALA A 52 4.83 7.54 2.69
C ALA A 52 4.68 7.10 4.16
N LEU A 53 4.27 5.85 4.38
CA LEU A 53 4.16 5.26 5.73
C LEU A 53 5.53 5.10 6.40
N GLN A 54 6.60 4.75 5.66
CA GLN A 54 7.96 4.74 6.21
C GLN A 54 8.39 6.12 6.68
N LYS A 55 8.12 7.17 5.90
CA LYS A 55 8.40 8.55 6.32
C LYS A 55 7.63 8.90 7.59
N LEU A 56 6.34 8.60 7.65
CA LEU A 56 5.54 8.83 8.87
C LEU A 56 6.10 8.04 10.07
N SER A 57 6.57 6.82 9.85
CA SER A 57 7.24 6.01 10.88
C SER A 57 8.52 6.68 11.38
N MET A 58 9.31 7.29 10.50
CA MET A 58 10.56 7.98 10.88
C MET A 58 10.30 9.23 11.73
N TYR A 59 9.16 9.89 11.54
CA TYR A 59 8.75 11.05 12.33
C TYR A 59 7.91 10.70 13.56
N ASP A 60 7.80 9.40 13.90
CA ASP A 60 6.96 8.86 14.99
C ASP A 60 5.49 9.32 14.92
N LYS A 61 5.01 9.60 13.69
CA LYS A 61 3.64 10.01 13.39
C LYS A 61 2.75 8.83 13.00
N LEU A 62 3.32 7.63 12.90
CA LEU A 62 2.61 6.43 12.45
C LEU A 62 1.85 5.81 13.62
N SER A 63 0.54 5.61 13.43
CA SER A 63 -0.29 4.87 14.39
C SER A 63 0.11 3.41 14.44
N ASP A 64 -0.34 2.69 15.47
CA ASP A 64 -0.06 1.26 15.57
C ASP A 64 -0.71 0.46 14.41
N ASP A 65 -1.89 0.90 13.95
CA ASP A 65 -2.52 0.37 12.74
C ASP A 65 -1.68 0.69 11.49
N GLY A 66 -1.15 1.91 11.38
CA GLY A 66 -0.23 2.29 10.31
C GLY A 66 1.04 1.43 10.28
N LYS A 67 1.58 1.05 11.45
CA LYS A 67 2.73 0.13 11.57
C LYS A 67 2.37 -1.28 11.07
N ILE A 68 1.17 -1.76 11.38
CA ILE A 68 0.67 -3.05 10.88
C ILE A 68 0.56 -3.00 9.35
N LEU A 69 -0.02 -1.94 8.80
CA LEU A 69 -0.13 -1.75 7.35
C LEU A 69 1.23 -1.69 6.69
N LEU A 70 2.16 -0.90 7.25
CA LEU A 70 3.52 -0.79 6.73
C LEU A 70 4.22 -2.15 6.73
N LYS A 71 4.10 -2.92 7.81
CA LYS A 71 4.69 -4.26 7.91
C LYS A 71 4.10 -5.21 6.87
N GLN A 72 2.79 -5.13 6.63
CA GLN A 72 2.12 -5.92 5.59
C GLN A 72 2.61 -5.52 4.19
N LEU A 73 2.60 -4.23 3.85
CA LEU A 73 3.05 -3.72 2.55
C LEU A 73 4.53 -3.98 2.26
N ASN A 74 5.36 -4.03 3.30
CA ASN A 74 6.78 -4.32 3.18
C ASN A 74 7.07 -5.83 3.06
N ARG A 75 6.07 -6.71 3.27
CA ARG A 75 6.23 -8.14 2.94
C ARG A 75 6.32 -8.30 1.44
N SER A 76 7.23 -9.16 1.01
CA SER A 76 7.47 -9.51 -0.39
C SER A 76 6.21 -10.01 -1.10
N ASP A 77 5.19 -10.52 -0.42
CA ASP A 77 3.89 -10.97 -0.98
C ASP A 77 3.15 -9.88 -1.76
N TRP A 78 3.33 -8.62 -1.37
CA TRP A 78 2.83 -7.48 -2.13
C TRP A 78 3.55 -7.29 -3.46
N PHE A 79 4.76 -7.80 -3.61
CA PHE A 79 5.59 -7.70 -4.79
C PHE A 79 5.82 -9.05 -5.49
N TYR A 80 5.39 -10.19 -4.92
CA TYR A 80 5.57 -11.53 -5.51
C TYR A 80 4.92 -11.65 -6.89
N GLY A 81 3.81 -10.93 -7.13
CA GLY A 81 3.21 -10.82 -8.47
C GLY A 81 4.05 -10.05 -9.51
N LEU A 82 5.22 -9.51 -9.14
CA LEU A 82 6.22 -8.98 -10.07
C LEU A 82 7.28 -10.04 -10.44
N TYR A 83 7.53 -11.04 -9.59
CA TYR A 83 8.59 -12.03 -9.79
C TYR A 83 8.21 -13.14 -10.77
N ASP A 84 6.92 -13.47 -10.93
CA ASP A 84 6.47 -14.44 -11.95
C ASP A 84 6.66 -13.94 -13.39
N ASN A 85 6.95 -12.65 -13.59
CA ASN A 85 7.26 -12.06 -14.90
C ASN A 85 8.74 -11.67 -15.08
N ILE A 86 9.62 -12.01 -14.13
CA ILE A 86 11.08 -11.88 -14.35
C ILE A 86 11.63 -13.22 -14.83
N ARG A 87 11.08 -13.67 -15.96
CA ARG A 87 11.72 -14.65 -16.85
C ARG A 87 12.04 -13.98 -18.19
N PHE A 88 12.53 -12.74 -18.15
CA PHE A 88 12.98 -11.99 -19.33
C PHE A 88 14.05 -10.95 -18.97
N PHE A 89 15.22 -11.41 -18.53
CA PHE A 89 16.51 -10.86 -18.99
C PHE A 89 17.42 -12.08 -19.13
N GLY A 90 18.04 -12.20 -20.30
CA GLY A 90 18.68 -13.41 -20.84
C GLY A 90 19.86 -13.96 -20.06
#